data_AF-A0A936HAI9-F1
#
_entry.id   AF-A0A936HAI9-F1
#
_cell.length_a   1.000
_cell.length_b   1.000
_cell.length_c   1.000
_cell.angle_alpha   90.00
_cell.angle_beta   90.00
_cell.angle_gamma   90.00
#
_symmetry.space_group_name_H-M   'P 1'
#
loop_
_entity.id
_entity.type
_entity.pdbx_description
1 polymer ?
#
loop_
_entity_poly.entity_id
_entity_poly.type
_entity_poly.pdbx_seq_one_letter_code
_entity_poly.pdbx_strand_id
1 'polypeptide(L)'
;MNPIQYRLAGLLLAGLLAGCATHVPRSPNDPASARCLELYAALDAVVADRGTAPSSPARIDGFPYLRVDRFLAGFRDSALTPEQTTAWLTRLSQLDLQARRIEWASLPAESQSALQGRHAPDSSVPALLETCASALRTADLADPERLALLRKRARVSDDYSTANQLLGLYPLTMLPVDYGVFHYQQETRALFARPLAALAVQGQLYRYGPSTAPVALPGRASFQHDALGIPEPTPARLETLFAVHAPVWEIDTTTDADRPGAPYWRSNGPPTVDISRPLGYHFVSHARWQGESLLQLNYLIWFAARPKIGAFDLLGGPLDGVLWRVTLDRTGQPLLYDSIHACGCYHLLFPGPGLHLRPETAQWAEPPLVPQPAPIAGDRQRPVVRLSSDSHYVQRVYADRPGAVTALGQRNYAALYAVPVENDGRRSLFGPNGLVAGSERAERWLLWPTGVPSPGAMRERGRHAIAFVGRRHFDDADLLDRLFEPAKGER
;
A
#
# COMPACT_ATOMS: atom_id res chain seq x y z
N MET A 1 20.52 -48.15 -30.63
CA MET A 1 20.05 -46.91 -29.98
C MET A 1 20.99 -45.79 -30.39
N ASN A 2 20.48 -44.78 -31.11
CA ASN A 2 21.27 -43.96 -32.03
C ASN A 2 21.87 -42.71 -31.33
N PRO A 3 23.19 -42.46 -31.38
CA PRO A 3 23.86 -41.32 -30.72
C PRO A 3 23.47 -39.94 -31.27
N ILE A 4 22.64 -39.89 -32.32
CA ILE A 4 22.14 -38.68 -32.97
C ILE A 4 21.03 -38.02 -32.13
N GLN A 5 20.25 -38.79 -31.35
CA GLN A 5 19.15 -38.24 -30.53
C GLN A 5 19.65 -37.40 -29.34
N TYR A 6 20.82 -37.71 -28.77
CA TYR A 6 21.38 -36.94 -27.65
C TYR A 6 21.94 -35.59 -28.08
N ARG A 7 22.44 -35.45 -29.31
CA ARG A 7 22.92 -34.16 -29.83
C ARG A 7 21.78 -33.19 -30.13
N LEU A 8 20.64 -33.69 -30.61
CA LEU A 8 19.43 -32.90 -30.82
C LEU A 8 18.77 -32.47 -29.50
N ALA A 9 18.76 -33.34 -28.48
CA ALA A 9 18.27 -32.97 -27.15
C ALA A 9 19.13 -31.91 -26.46
N GLY A 10 20.46 -31.98 -26.61
CA GLY A 10 21.39 -30.96 -26.07
C GLY A 10 21.26 -29.59 -26.75
N LEU A 11 21.01 -29.55 -28.07
CA LEU A 11 20.79 -28.31 -28.82
C LEU A 11 19.42 -27.67 -28.56
N LEU A 12 18.38 -28.48 -28.32
CA LEU A 12 17.05 -27.98 -27.91
C LEU A 12 17.06 -27.41 -26.49
N LEU A 13 17.85 -27.99 -25.57
CA LEU A 13 17.99 -27.47 -24.20
C LEU A 13 18.84 -26.20 -24.14
N ALA A 14 19.86 -26.07 -25.01
CA ALA A 14 20.63 -24.83 -25.16
C ALA A 14 19.82 -23.70 -25.83
N GLY A 15 18.93 -24.01 -26.76
CA GLY A 15 18.02 -23.04 -27.39
C GLY A 15 16.96 -22.47 -26.42
N LEU A 16 16.52 -23.27 -25.45
CA LEU A 16 15.57 -22.82 -24.40
C LEU A 16 16.23 -21.95 -23.32
N LEU A 17 17.55 -22.04 -23.12
CA LEU A 17 18.30 -21.20 -22.18
C LEU A 17 18.82 -19.88 -22.81
N ALA A 18 18.92 -19.81 -24.15
CA ALA A 18 19.28 -18.58 -24.87
C ALA A 18 18.10 -17.62 -25.12
N GLY A 19 16.87 -18.04 -24.82
CA GLY A 19 15.64 -17.25 -25.01
C GLY A 19 15.41 -16.13 -24.00
N CYS A 20 16.20 -16.05 -22.93
CA CYS A 20 16.15 -14.99 -21.92
C CYS A 20 17.21 -13.90 -22.19
N ALA A 21 17.44 -13.52 -23.44
CA ALA A 21 18.05 -12.22 -23.70
C ALA A 21 17.00 -11.15 -23.39
N THR A 22 16.90 -10.76 -22.11
CA THR A 22 16.20 -9.54 -21.72
C THR A 22 16.69 -8.43 -22.62
N HIS A 23 15.83 -7.92 -23.51
CA HIS A 23 16.17 -6.83 -24.42
C HIS A 23 16.57 -5.62 -23.58
N VAL A 24 17.86 -5.48 -23.27
CA VAL A 24 18.37 -4.35 -22.51
C VAL A 24 18.10 -3.13 -23.40
N PRO A 25 17.33 -2.13 -22.92
CA PRO A 25 17.07 -0.94 -23.72
C PRO A 25 18.41 -0.35 -24.15
N ARG A 26 18.49 0.14 -25.39
CA ARG A 26 19.64 0.92 -25.81
C ARG A 26 19.65 2.19 -24.96
N SER A 27 20.62 2.33 -24.07
CA SER A 27 20.76 3.52 -23.23
C SER A 27 20.99 4.76 -24.11
N PRO A 28 20.57 5.96 -23.68
CA PRO A 28 20.96 7.18 -24.36
C PRO A 28 22.49 7.21 -24.45
N ASN A 29 23.03 7.37 -25.67
CA ASN A 29 24.45 7.16 -25.96
C ASN A 29 25.33 8.40 -25.66
N ASP A 30 24.82 9.39 -24.92
CA ASP A 30 25.60 10.57 -24.56
C ASP A 30 26.36 10.39 -23.22
N PRO A 31 27.54 11.02 -23.07
CA PRO A 31 28.36 10.87 -21.86
C PRO A 31 27.70 11.36 -20.56
N ALA A 32 26.72 12.27 -20.61
CA ALA A 32 26.04 12.72 -19.41
C ALA A 32 25.05 11.67 -18.91
N SER A 33 24.25 11.10 -19.82
CA SER A 33 23.36 9.97 -19.50
C SER A 33 24.12 8.75 -18.99
N ALA A 34 25.28 8.44 -19.57
CA ALA A 34 26.12 7.33 -19.10
C ALA A 34 26.57 7.52 -17.63
N ARG A 35 27.05 8.72 -17.27
CA ARG A 35 27.43 9.06 -15.87
C ARG A 35 26.23 8.98 -14.92
N CYS A 36 25.06 9.45 -15.35
CA CYS A 36 23.84 9.34 -14.57
C CYS A 36 23.45 7.88 -14.31
N LEU A 37 23.50 7.03 -15.33
CA LEU A 37 23.21 5.60 -15.18
C LEU A 37 24.24 4.89 -14.30
N GLU A 38 25.51 5.28 -14.34
CA GLU A 38 26.54 4.77 -13.43
C GLU A 38 26.22 5.12 -11.97
N LEU A 39 25.81 6.36 -11.69
CA LEU A 39 25.40 6.77 -10.33
C LEU A 39 24.21 5.93 -9.84
N TYR A 40 23.19 5.74 -10.67
CA TYR A 40 22.04 4.90 -10.32
C TYR A 40 22.45 3.46 -10.02
N ALA A 41 23.31 2.87 -10.85
CA ALA A 41 23.82 1.51 -10.65
C ALA A 41 24.67 1.40 -9.37
N ALA A 42 25.50 2.40 -9.06
CA ALA A 42 26.31 2.43 -7.85
C ALA A 42 25.44 2.51 -6.59
N LEU A 43 24.42 3.39 -6.58
CA LEU A 43 23.46 3.45 -5.49
C LEU A 43 22.69 2.13 -5.34
N ASP A 44 22.23 1.55 -6.45
CA ASP A 44 21.48 0.29 -6.44
C ASP A 44 22.28 -0.87 -5.85
N ALA A 45 23.58 -0.97 -6.17
CA ALA A 45 24.45 -1.99 -5.61
C ALA A 45 24.58 -1.87 -4.08
N VAL A 46 24.79 -0.65 -3.58
CA VAL A 46 24.94 -0.39 -2.14
C VAL A 46 23.62 -0.63 -1.38
N VAL A 47 22.48 -0.22 -1.96
CA VAL A 47 21.16 -0.43 -1.37
C VAL A 47 20.80 -1.93 -1.34
N ALA A 48 21.11 -2.67 -2.41
CA ALA A 48 20.85 -4.10 -2.49
C ALA A 48 21.63 -4.90 -1.44
N ASP A 49 22.91 -4.56 -1.22
CA ASP A 49 23.76 -5.17 -0.19
C ASP A 49 23.17 -5.02 1.22
N ARG A 50 22.53 -3.88 1.49
CA ARG A 50 21.91 -3.59 2.80
C ARG A 50 20.47 -4.06 2.96
N GLY A 51 19.81 -4.43 1.86
CA GLY A 51 18.41 -4.87 1.88
C GLY A 51 17.43 -3.79 2.35
N THR A 52 17.74 -2.50 2.12
CA THR A 52 16.95 -1.36 2.61
C THR A 52 16.02 -0.75 1.57
N ALA A 53 15.95 -1.33 0.36
CA ALA A 53 15.06 -0.85 -0.70
C ALA A 53 13.57 -1.03 -0.34
N PRO A 54 12.75 0.03 -0.44
CA PRO A 54 11.29 -0.10 -0.46
C PRO A 54 10.86 -1.04 -1.60
N SER A 55 9.96 -1.97 -1.32
CA SER A 55 9.40 -2.85 -2.36
C SER A 55 8.35 -2.14 -3.21
N SER A 56 7.79 -1.03 -2.70
CA SER A 56 6.82 -0.18 -3.37
C SER A 56 7.19 1.30 -3.24
N PRO A 57 7.10 2.11 -4.31
CA PRO A 57 6.69 1.75 -5.67
C PRO A 57 7.70 0.85 -6.39
N ALA A 58 7.25 0.10 -7.39
CA ALA A 58 8.06 -0.88 -8.11
C ALA A 58 9.03 -0.21 -9.09
N ARG A 59 10.24 -0.74 -9.22
CA ARG A 59 11.23 -0.31 -10.23
C ARG A 59 10.77 -0.72 -11.62
N ILE A 60 11.10 0.09 -12.63
CA ILE A 60 10.83 -0.24 -14.03
C ILE A 60 12.13 -0.72 -14.68
N ASP A 61 12.14 -1.97 -15.13
CA ASP A 61 13.33 -2.59 -15.73
C ASP A 61 13.88 -1.79 -16.91
N GLY A 62 15.15 -1.42 -16.83
CA GLY A 62 15.84 -0.63 -17.85
C GLY A 62 15.63 0.89 -17.74
N PHE A 63 14.89 1.36 -16.74
CA PHE A 63 14.65 2.77 -16.44
C PHE A 63 14.89 3.03 -14.94
N PRO A 64 16.15 3.00 -14.44
CA PRO A 64 16.46 3.00 -13.01
C PRO A 64 16.07 4.30 -12.26
N TYR A 65 15.69 5.33 -13.00
CA TYR A 65 15.21 6.64 -12.54
C TYR A 65 13.68 6.77 -12.56
N LEU A 66 12.95 5.67 -12.83
CA LEU A 66 11.50 5.62 -12.87
C LEU A 66 10.98 4.46 -11.99
N ARG A 67 9.92 4.74 -11.24
CA ARG A 67 9.14 3.74 -10.51
C ARG A 67 7.65 3.89 -10.78
N VAL A 68 6.91 2.81 -10.56
CA VAL A 68 5.48 2.72 -10.86
C VAL A 68 4.72 2.10 -9.68
N ASP A 69 3.57 2.67 -9.36
CA ASP A 69 2.55 2.07 -8.50
C ASP A 69 1.36 1.59 -9.36
N ARG A 70 0.39 0.89 -8.77
CA ARG A 70 -0.76 0.37 -9.53
C ARG A 70 -1.60 1.48 -10.16
N PHE A 71 -1.68 2.63 -9.51
CA PHE A 71 -2.39 3.80 -10.02
C PHE A 71 -1.77 4.32 -11.32
N LEU A 72 -0.47 4.61 -11.33
CA LEU A 72 0.24 5.10 -12.52
C LEU A 72 0.42 4.01 -13.59
N ALA A 73 0.48 2.74 -13.20
CA ALA A 73 0.42 1.63 -14.15
C ALA A 73 -0.88 1.64 -14.95
N GLY A 74 -1.99 2.15 -14.39
CA GLY A 74 -3.28 2.28 -15.09
C GLY A 74 -3.28 3.23 -16.30
N PHE A 75 -2.24 4.08 -16.46
CA PHE A 75 -2.11 4.99 -17.60
C PHE A 75 -1.29 4.41 -18.76
N ARG A 76 -0.63 3.26 -18.56
CA ARG A 76 0.31 2.69 -19.54
C ARG A 76 -0.33 2.29 -20.87
N ASP A 77 -1.58 1.85 -20.82
CA ASP A 77 -2.35 1.37 -21.97
C ASP A 77 -3.35 2.45 -22.47
N SER A 78 -3.35 3.64 -21.85
CA SER A 78 -4.19 4.78 -22.23
C SER A 78 -3.61 5.55 -23.42
N ALA A 79 -4.49 6.09 -24.28
CA ALA A 79 -4.12 7.01 -25.34
C ALA A 79 -3.83 8.41 -24.76
N LEU A 80 -2.60 8.63 -24.30
CA LEU A 80 -2.16 9.90 -23.72
C LEU A 80 -1.72 10.90 -24.79
N THR A 81 -2.07 12.18 -24.63
CA THR A 81 -1.48 13.29 -25.39
C THR A 81 0.02 13.46 -25.07
N PRO A 82 0.77 14.25 -25.85
CA PRO A 82 2.18 14.54 -25.53
C PRO A 82 2.37 15.20 -24.15
N GLU A 83 1.46 16.10 -23.77
CA GLU A 83 1.45 16.74 -22.46
C GLU A 83 1.18 15.73 -21.34
N GLN A 84 0.18 14.87 -21.52
CA GLN A 84 -0.14 13.79 -20.59
C GLN A 84 0.99 12.77 -20.46
N THR A 85 1.68 12.46 -21.56
CA THR A 85 2.85 11.57 -21.53
C THR A 85 3.99 12.19 -20.72
N THR A 86 4.24 13.49 -20.89
CA THR A 86 5.22 14.22 -20.07
C THR A 86 4.85 14.22 -18.59
N ALA A 87 3.57 14.46 -18.27
CA ALA A 87 3.08 14.41 -16.89
C ALA A 87 3.22 13.00 -16.29
N TRP A 88 2.86 11.95 -17.02
CA TRP A 88 3.01 10.57 -16.59
C TRP A 88 4.46 10.20 -16.27
N LEU A 89 5.41 10.50 -17.17
CA LEU A 89 6.83 10.25 -16.91
C LEU A 89 7.36 11.08 -15.73
N THR A 90 6.86 12.31 -15.56
CA THR A 90 7.20 13.15 -14.40
C THR A 90 6.74 12.51 -13.10
N ARG A 91 5.53 11.95 -13.04
CA ARG A 91 5.02 11.21 -11.87
C ARG A 91 5.82 9.95 -11.57
N LEU A 92 6.14 9.15 -12.59
CA LEU A 92 6.98 7.95 -12.42
C LEU A 92 8.37 8.28 -11.85
N SER A 93 8.95 9.40 -12.32
CA SER A 93 10.23 9.91 -11.82
C SER A 93 10.12 10.45 -10.39
N GLN A 94 9.02 11.13 -10.02
CA GLN A 94 8.78 11.58 -8.65
C GLN A 94 8.65 10.39 -7.68
N LEU A 95 8.00 9.30 -8.09
CA LEU A 95 7.93 8.07 -7.29
C LEU A 95 9.32 7.46 -7.08
N ASP A 96 10.18 7.44 -8.10
CA ASP A 96 11.57 7.00 -7.95
C ASP A 96 12.33 7.88 -6.96
N LEU A 97 12.36 9.20 -7.18
CA LEU A 97 13.10 10.13 -6.34
C LEU A 97 12.67 10.07 -4.86
N GLN A 98 11.38 9.90 -4.58
CA GLN A 98 10.91 9.67 -3.21
C GLN A 98 11.49 8.39 -2.61
N ALA A 99 11.50 7.28 -3.35
CA ALA A 99 12.13 6.04 -2.91
C ALA A 99 13.64 6.19 -2.76
N ARG A 100 14.32 6.92 -3.66
CA ARG A 100 15.77 7.20 -3.58
C ARG A 100 16.16 7.97 -2.34
N ARG A 101 15.33 8.92 -1.89
CA ARG A 101 15.57 9.63 -0.62
C ARG A 101 15.50 8.70 0.58
N ILE A 102 14.57 7.74 0.58
CA ILE A 102 14.46 6.71 1.63
C ILE A 102 15.68 5.79 1.59
N GLU A 103 16.02 5.28 0.40
CA GLU A 103 17.19 4.43 0.19
C GLU A 103 18.46 5.13 0.64
N TRP A 104 18.70 6.36 0.21
CA TRP A 104 19.84 7.17 0.62
C TRP A 104 19.89 7.36 2.15
N ALA A 105 18.78 7.77 2.77
CA ALA A 105 18.71 8.00 4.20
C ALA A 105 18.90 6.72 5.05
N SER A 106 18.67 5.55 4.45
CA SER A 106 18.89 4.25 5.10
C SER A 106 20.35 3.79 5.08
N LEU A 107 21.21 4.40 4.26
CA LEU A 107 22.61 4.02 4.14
C LEU A 107 23.44 4.51 5.34
N PRO A 108 24.45 3.75 5.78
CA PRO A 108 25.42 4.25 6.76
C PRO A 108 26.18 5.47 6.24
N ALA A 109 26.64 6.31 7.16
CA ALA A 109 27.39 7.52 6.85
C ALA A 109 28.64 7.25 5.98
N GLU A 110 29.32 6.12 6.20
CA GLU A 110 30.48 5.72 5.40
C GLU A 110 30.11 5.47 3.93
N SER A 111 29.05 4.69 3.68
CA SER A 111 28.56 4.41 2.33
C SER A 111 28.05 5.67 1.63
N GLN A 112 27.37 6.56 2.38
CA GLN A 112 26.98 7.87 1.86
C GLN A 112 28.21 8.69 1.45
N SER A 113 29.23 8.76 2.32
CA SER A 113 30.45 9.53 2.06
C SER A 113 31.22 9.00 0.84
N ALA A 114 31.29 7.67 0.67
CA ALA A 114 31.94 7.04 -0.47
C ALA A 114 31.22 7.36 -1.81
N LEU A 115 29.89 7.21 -1.85
CA LEU A 115 29.09 7.56 -3.05
C LEU A 115 29.17 9.05 -3.37
N GLN A 116 29.11 9.88 -2.34
CA GLN A 116 29.21 11.33 -2.41
C GLN A 116 30.54 11.78 -3.02
N GLY A 117 31.66 11.29 -2.49
CA GLY A 117 33.00 11.66 -2.99
C GLY A 117 33.26 11.17 -4.42
N ARG A 118 32.75 9.99 -4.79
CA ARG A 118 33.00 9.41 -6.12
C ARG A 118 32.15 10.04 -7.23
N HIS A 119 30.87 10.30 -6.96
CA HIS A 119 29.91 10.65 -8.01
C HIS A 119 29.39 12.09 -7.93
N ALA A 120 29.43 12.74 -6.76
CA ALA A 120 28.82 14.05 -6.55
C ALA A 120 29.73 15.03 -5.77
N PRO A 121 31.05 15.16 -6.04
CA PRO A 121 31.96 15.95 -5.20
C PRO A 121 31.54 17.42 -5.02
N ASP A 122 30.89 18.01 -6.03
CA ASP A 122 30.47 19.43 -6.03
C ASP A 122 28.97 19.63 -5.71
N SER A 123 28.24 18.57 -5.35
CA SER A 123 26.79 18.64 -5.08
C SER A 123 26.38 17.65 -3.99
N SER A 124 25.14 17.16 -3.97
CA SER A 124 24.75 16.01 -3.13
C SER A 124 24.20 14.90 -4.02
N VAL A 125 24.39 13.64 -3.61
CA VAL A 125 23.85 12.49 -4.37
C VAL A 125 22.34 12.65 -4.64
N PRO A 126 21.48 13.01 -3.67
CA PRO A 126 20.06 13.25 -3.95
C PRO A 126 19.80 14.33 -5.00
N ALA A 127 20.50 15.48 -4.94
CA ALA A 127 20.32 16.55 -5.91
C ALA A 127 20.81 16.17 -7.32
N LEU A 128 21.90 15.40 -7.39
CA LEU A 128 22.42 14.88 -8.65
C LEU A 128 21.46 13.86 -9.27
N LEU A 129 20.83 13.00 -8.48
CA LEU A 129 19.78 12.08 -8.95
C LEU A 129 18.59 12.84 -9.55
N GLU A 130 18.15 13.94 -8.95
CA GLU A 130 17.08 14.78 -9.48
C GLU A 130 17.43 15.36 -10.86
N THR A 131 18.66 15.85 -11.01
CA THR A 131 19.18 16.38 -12.28
C THR A 131 19.27 15.28 -13.33
N CYS A 132 19.82 14.13 -12.96
CA CYS A 132 19.93 12.95 -13.82
C CYS A 132 18.57 12.41 -14.28
N ALA A 133 17.60 12.33 -13.36
CA ALA A 133 16.24 11.87 -13.68
C ALA A 133 15.58 12.79 -14.71
N SER A 134 15.77 14.12 -14.59
CA SER A 134 15.25 15.09 -15.56
C SER A 134 15.87 14.90 -16.96
N ALA A 135 17.19 14.75 -17.04
CA ALA A 135 17.90 14.53 -18.30
C ALA A 135 17.50 13.21 -18.98
N LEU A 136 17.50 12.11 -18.22
CA LEU A 136 17.15 10.79 -18.74
C LEU A 136 15.67 10.70 -19.16
N ARG A 137 14.76 11.35 -18.43
CA ARG A 137 13.34 11.48 -18.83
C ARG A 137 13.19 12.25 -20.13
N THR A 138 13.96 13.32 -20.32
CA THR A 138 13.93 14.10 -21.57
C THR A 138 14.42 13.26 -22.75
N ALA A 139 15.45 12.44 -22.54
CA ALA A 139 15.93 11.49 -23.55
C ALA A 139 14.87 10.44 -23.89
N ASP A 140 14.15 9.90 -22.89
CA ASP A 140 13.04 8.97 -23.14
C ASP A 140 11.90 9.61 -23.94
N LEU A 141 11.52 10.85 -23.60
CA LEU A 141 10.45 11.57 -24.32
C LEU A 141 10.77 11.81 -25.80
N ALA A 142 12.05 11.91 -26.15
CA ALA A 142 12.51 12.11 -27.52
C ALA A 142 12.57 10.82 -28.34
N ASP A 143 12.44 9.64 -27.71
CA ASP A 143 12.61 8.34 -28.34
C ASP A 143 11.31 7.50 -28.27
N PRO A 144 10.57 7.37 -29.40
CA PRO A 144 9.34 6.59 -29.45
C PRO A 144 9.50 5.11 -29.09
N GLU A 145 10.64 4.47 -29.40
CA GLU A 145 10.88 3.07 -29.07
C GLU A 145 11.06 2.89 -27.56
N ARG A 146 11.78 3.82 -26.93
CA ARG A 146 11.93 3.83 -25.46
C ARG A 146 10.61 4.09 -24.75
N LEU A 147 9.78 5.02 -25.25
CA LEU A 147 8.43 5.24 -24.71
C LEU A 147 7.54 3.99 -24.84
N ALA A 148 7.57 3.31 -25.98
CA ALA A 148 6.82 2.08 -26.19
C ALA A 148 7.29 0.97 -25.22
N LEU A 149 8.61 0.84 -25.02
CA LEU A 149 9.18 -0.10 -24.08
C LEU A 149 8.82 0.23 -22.62
N LEU A 150 8.89 1.51 -22.25
CA LEU A 150 8.48 2.01 -20.94
C LEU A 150 7.01 1.66 -20.65
N ARG A 151 6.10 1.95 -21.58
CA ARG A 151 4.68 1.56 -21.47
C ARG A 151 4.48 0.05 -21.31
N LYS A 152 5.28 -0.77 -22.00
CA LYS A 152 5.24 -2.24 -21.83
C LYS A 152 5.66 -2.67 -20.42
N ARG A 153 6.67 -2.00 -19.84
CA ARG A 153 7.32 -2.39 -18.58
C ARG A 153 6.80 -1.71 -17.32
N ALA A 154 6.08 -0.60 -17.42
CA ALA A 154 5.49 0.13 -16.30
C ALA A 154 4.33 -0.65 -15.66
N ARG A 155 4.64 -1.80 -15.04
CA ARG A 155 3.70 -2.73 -14.42
C ARG A 155 4.11 -2.99 -12.97
N VAL A 156 3.13 -3.23 -12.13
CA VAL A 156 3.34 -3.74 -10.77
C VAL A 156 2.91 -5.20 -10.75
N SER A 157 3.85 -6.10 -10.43
CA SER A 157 3.55 -7.53 -10.27
C SER A 157 2.44 -7.73 -9.25
N ASP A 158 1.54 -8.66 -9.52
CA ASP A 158 0.54 -9.03 -8.52
C ASP A 158 1.18 -9.75 -7.33
N ASP A 159 0.52 -9.63 -6.18
CA ASP A 159 0.84 -10.36 -4.95
C ASP A 159 0.21 -11.76 -4.91
N TYR A 160 0.16 -12.44 -6.06
CA TYR A 160 -0.39 -13.79 -6.21
C TYR A 160 0.56 -14.70 -7.01
N SER A 161 1.13 -15.71 -6.33
CA SER A 161 1.94 -16.74 -6.98
C SER A 161 1.05 -17.72 -7.77
N THR A 162 1.06 -17.59 -9.10
CA THR A 162 0.43 -18.59 -10.00
C THR A 162 1.01 -19.98 -9.78
N ALA A 163 2.32 -20.10 -9.49
CA ALA A 163 2.95 -21.38 -9.20
C ALA A 163 2.35 -22.03 -7.94
N ASN A 164 2.09 -21.24 -6.90
CA ASN A 164 1.43 -21.75 -5.69
C ASN A 164 0.00 -22.18 -5.98
N GLN A 165 -0.74 -21.41 -6.79
CA GLN A 165 -2.11 -21.76 -7.18
C GLN A 165 -2.16 -23.09 -7.97
N LEU A 166 -1.20 -23.30 -8.88
CA LEU A 166 -1.09 -24.53 -9.65
C LEU A 166 -0.68 -25.73 -8.78
N LEU A 167 0.39 -25.60 -7.99
CA LEU A 167 0.91 -26.68 -7.15
C LEU A 167 -0.02 -27.01 -5.97
N GLY A 168 -0.73 -26.00 -5.47
CA GLY A 168 -1.70 -26.14 -4.40
C GLY A 168 -3.05 -26.67 -4.85
N LEU A 169 -3.25 -26.98 -6.14
CA LEU A 169 -4.53 -27.41 -6.69
C LEU A 169 -5.67 -26.44 -6.35
N TYR A 170 -5.41 -25.14 -6.52
CA TYR A 170 -6.28 -24.03 -6.11
C TYR A 170 -7.78 -24.28 -6.34
N PRO A 171 -8.26 -24.72 -7.53
CA PRO A 171 -9.69 -24.94 -7.75
C PRO A 171 -10.35 -25.92 -6.76
N LEU A 172 -9.59 -26.86 -6.18
CA LEU A 172 -10.08 -27.82 -5.20
C LEU A 172 -9.91 -27.32 -3.76
N THR A 173 -8.77 -26.68 -3.47
CA THR A 173 -8.46 -26.22 -2.11
C THR A 173 -9.19 -24.94 -1.71
N MET A 174 -9.82 -24.24 -2.65
CA MET A 174 -10.57 -23.01 -2.35
C MET A 174 -11.92 -23.25 -1.70
N LEU A 175 -12.58 -24.40 -1.88
CA LEU A 175 -13.89 -24.67 -1.27
C LEU A 175 -13.97 -24.39 0.24
N PRO A 176 -13.03 -24.88 1.09
CA PRO A 176 -13.04 -24.54 2.51
C PRO A 176 -12.70 -23.06 2.79
N VAL A 177 -11.88 -22.43 1.94
CA VAL A 177 -11.54 -21.00 2.06
C VAL A 177 -12.77 -20.14 1.77
N ASP A 178 -13.47 -20.42 0.69
CA ASP A 178 -14.71 -19.75 0.28
C ASP A 178 -15.77 -19.87 1.40
N TYR A 179 -15.92 -21.06 1.99
CA TYR A 179 -16.81 -21.27 3.13
C TYR A 179 -16.39 -20.44 4.35
N GLY A 180 -15.10 -20.40 4.68
CA GLY A 180 -14.57 -19.60 5.79
C GLY A 180 -14.82 -18.10 5.58
N VAL A 181 -14.60 -17.60 4.35
CA VAL A 181 -14.89 -16.21 3.98
C VAL A 181 -16.38 -15.92 4.09
N PHE A 182 -17.24 -16.80 3.57
CA PHE A 182 -18.69 -16.65 3.69
C PHE A 182 -19.14 -16.57 5.15
N HIS A 183 -18.64 -17.45 6.02
CA HIS A 183 -18.97 -17.45 7.44
C HIS A 183 -18.52 -16.14 8.12
N TYR A 184 -17.27 -15.73 7.89
CA TYR A 184 -16.75 -14.45 8.37
C TYR A 184 -17.61 -13.26 7.94
N GLN A 185 -18.05 -13.24 6.67
CA GLN A 185 -18.91 -12.17 6.15
C GLN A 185 -20.29 -12.17 6.84
N GLN A 186 -20.89 -13.34 7.07
CA GLN A 186 -22.15 -13.47 7.80
C GLN A 186 -22.03 -12.98 9.25
N GLU A 187 -20.99 -13.41 9.96
CA GLU A 187 -20.71 -12.96 11.34
C GLU A 187 -20.50 -11.45 11.42
N THR A 188 -19.75 -10.90 10.46
CA THR A 188 -19.53 -9.45 10.39
C THR A 188 -20.84 -8.71 10.13
N ARG A 189 -21.66 -9.16 9.17
CA ARG A 189 -22.98 -8.55 8.95
C ARG A 189 -23.86 -8.64 10.20
N ALA A 190 -23.87 -9.77 10.89
CA ALA A 190 -24.63 -9.97 12.12
C ALA A 190 -24.15 -9.05 13.26
N LEU A 191 -22.83 -8.83 13.38
CA LEU A 191 -22.24 -7.88 14.33
C LEU A 191 -22.68 -6.44 14.03
N PHE A 192 -22.61 -6.02 12.77
CA PHE A 192 -23.00 -4.68 12.34
C PHE A 192 -24.52 -4.44 12.37
N ALA A 193 -25.34 -5.50 12.33
CA ALA A 193 -26.78 -5.40 12.51
C ALA A 193 -27.20 -5.10 13.97
N ARG A 194 -26.33 -5.37 14.96
CA ARG A 194 -26.62 -5.06 16.37
C ARG A 194 -26.58 -3.54 16.61
N PRO A 195 -27.39 -2.99 17.52
CA PRO A 195 -27.23 -1.60 17.95
C PRO A 195 -25.86 -1.34 18.58
N LEU A 196 -25.28 -0.15 18.39
CA LEU A 196 -23.97 0.22 18.96
C LEU A 196 -23.89 -0.01 20.49
N ALA A 197 -24.95 0.34 21.22
CA ALA A 197 -25.04 0.15 22.67
C ALA A 197 -25.09 -1.33 23.11
N ALA A 198 -25.40 -2.24 22.20
CA ALA A 198 -25.47 -3.68 22.47
C ALA A 198 -24.17 -4.43 22.06
N LEU A 199 -23.17 -3.71 21.53
CA LEU A 199 -21.87 -4.31 21.22
C LEU A 199 -21.12 -4.59 22.52
N ALA A 200 -20.69 -5.84 22.68
CA ALA A 200 -19.89 -6.25 23.84
C ALA A 200 -18.63 -5.38 23.97
N VAL A 201 -18.31 -5.04 25.21
CA VAL A 201 -17.05 -4.42 25.63
C VAL A 201 -16.42 -5.41 26.59
N GLN A 202 -15.27 -5.97 26.22
CA GLN A 202 -14.55 -6.95 27.02
C GLN A 202 -13.72 -6.27 28.11
N GLY A 203 -13.13 -5.11 27.80
CA GLY A 203 -12.33 -4.32 28.71
C GLY A 203 -12.88 -2.91 28.87
N GLN A 204 -12.09 -1.91 28.49
CA GLN A 204 -12.49 -0.51 28.52
C GLN A 204 -12.26 0.13 27.15
N LEU A 205 -13.25 0.91 26.69
CA LEU A 205 -13.13 1.70 25.46
C LEU A 205 -12.25 2.93 25.69
N TYR A 206 -11.17 3.06 24.93
CA TYR A 206 -10.33 4.25 24.87
C TYR A 206 -10.39 4.88 23.48
N ARG A 207 -10.41 6.22 23.43
CA ARG A 207 -10.40 6.98 22.17
C ARG A 207 -9.03 7.57 21.90
N TYR A 208 -8.49 7.32 20.71
CA TYR A 208 -7.24 7.89 20.21
C TYR A 208 -7.49 8.72 18.96
N GLY A 209 -6.96 9.93 18.89
CA GLY A 209 -7.14 10.76 17.70
C GLY A 209 -6.87 12.24 17.96
N PRO A 210 -7.30 13.12 17.03
CA PRO A 210 -7.24 14.56 17.23
C PRO A 210 -8.19 14.98 18.36
N SER A 211 -7.66 15.73 19.34
CA SER A 211 -8.45 16.29 20.44
C SER A 211 -9.30 17.48 20.04
N THR A 212 -8.98 18.11 18.91
CA THR A 212 -9.71 19.26 18.38
C THR A 212 -10.80 18.80 17.42
N ALA A 213 -11.96 19.47 17.51
CA ALA A 213 -13.00 19.36 16.50
C ALA A 213 -12.41 19.69 15.11
N PRO A 214 -12.88 19.05 14.03
CA PRO A 214 -12.44 19.39 12.69
C PRO A 214 -12.71 20.86 12.41
N VAL A 215 -11.70 21.55 11.91
CA VAL A 215 -11.85 22.88 11.34
C VAL A 215 -12.62 22.71 10.03
N ALA A 216 -13.60 23.58 9.77
CA ALA A 216 -14.30 23.57 8.49
C ALA A 216 -13.28 23.69 7.35
N LEU A 217 -13.39 22.84 6.32
CA LEU A 217 -12.56 23.01 5.12
C LEU A 217 -12.89 24.38 4.52
N PRO A 218 -11.90 25.30 4.41
CA PRO A 218 -12.17 26.59 3.81
C PRO A 218 -12.46 26.35 2.31
N GLY A 219 -13.70 26.65 1.90
CA GLY A 219 -14.23 26.53 0.54
C GLY A 219 -14.42 25.10 0.03
N ARG A 220 -15.24 24.95 -1.03
CA ARG A 220 -15.24 23.75 -1.89
C ARG A 220 -13.78 23.46 -2.28
N ALA A 221 -13.26 22.26 -2.01
CA ALA A 221 -11.86 21.96 -2.31
C ALA A 221 -11.64 21.91 -3.82
N SER A 222 -11.40 23.05 -4.47
CA SER A 222 -10.93 23.05 -5.86
C SER A 222 -9.48 22.60 -5.84
N PHE A 223 -9.23 21.33 -6.11
CA PHE A 223 -7.88 20.84 -6.35
C PHE A 223 -7.37 21.40 -7.69
N GLN A 224 -6.14 21.88 -7.72
CA GLN A 224 -5.43 21.94 -9.00
C GLN A 224 -5.23 20.50 -9.47
N HIS A 225 -5.30 20.27 -10.78
CA HIS A 225 -5.09 18.96 -11.36
C HIS A 225 -3.96 19.07 -12.38
N ASP A 226 -3.12 18.04 -12.46
CA ASP A 226 -2.12 17.93 -13.52
C ASP A 226 -2.76 17.55 -14.87
N ALA A 227 -1.96 17.40 -15.92
CA ALA A 227 -2.44 17.01 -17.25
C ALA A 227 -3.10 15.61 -17.28
N LEU A 228 -2.82 14.74 -16.30
CA LEU A 228 -3.47 13.44 -16.13
C LEU A 228 -4.80 13.53 -15.36
N GLY A 229 -5.19 14.73 -14.93
CA GLY A 229 -6.35 14.94 -14.09
C GLY A 229 -6.15 14.43 -12.67
N ILE A 230 -4.90 14.30 -12.19
CA ILE A 230 -4.59 13.87 -10.82
C ILE A 230 -4.61 15.11 -9.90
N PRO A 231 -5.34 15.08 -8.77
CA PRO A 231 -5.41 16.21 -7.85
C PRO A 231 -4.06 16.48 -7.17
N GLU A 232 -3.64 17.76 -7.16
CA GLU A 232 -2.39 18.25 -6.58
C GLU A 232 -2.65 19.30 -5.48
N PRO A 233 -3.06 18.87 -4.27
CA PRO A 233 -3.13 19.79 -3.15
C PRO A 233 -1.73 20.29 -2.77
N THR A 234 -1.63 21.57 -2.41
CA THR A 234 -0.40 22.10 -1.79
C THR A 234 -0.10 21.37 -0.48
N PRO A 235 1.16 21.32 0.00
CA PRO A 235 1.50 20.66 1.26
C PRO A 235 0.65 21.11 2.46
N ALA A 236 0.42 22.41 2.61
CA ALA A 236 -0.42 22.96 3.68
C ALA A 236 -1.90 22.53 3.55
N ARG A 237 -2.42 22.45 2.30
CA ARG A 237 -3.78 21.96 2.07
C ARG A 237 -3.88 20.46 2.36
N LEU A 238 -2.86 19.69 2.00
CA LEU A 238 -2.81 18.25 2.28
C LEU A 238 -2.75 17.97 3.79
N GLU A 239 -1.96 18.72 4.55
CA GLU A 239 -1.95 18.66 6.02
C GLU A 239 -3.34 18.96 6.61
N THR A 240 -4.02 19.99 6.07
CA THR A 240 -5.39 20.33 6.47
C THR A 240 -6.35 19.18 6.18
N LEU A 241 -6.26 18.55 5.01
CA LEU A 241 -7.09 17.40 4.64
C LEU A 241 -6.85 16.21 5.58
N PHE A 242 -5.58 15.87 5.87
CA PHE A 242 -5.27 14.82 6.83
C PHE A 242 -5.82 15.14 8.21
N ALA A 243 -5.70 16.39 8.67
CA ALA A 243 -6.22 16.83 9.95
C ALA A 243 -7.75 16.76 9.99
N VAL A 244 -8.46 17.17 8.94
CA VAL A 244 -9.95 17.18 8.89
C VAL A 244 -10.52 15.78 8.81
N HIS A 245 -9.92 14.89 8.01
CA HIS A 245 -10.46 13.55 7.78
C HIS A 245 -9.89 12.48 8.71
N ALA A 246 -8.98 12.84 9.63
CA ALA A 246 -8.45 11.91 10.63
C ALA A 246 -9.58 11.29 11.46
N PRO A 247 -9.65 9.94 11.56
CA PRO A 247 -10.64 9.27 12.38
C PRO A 247 -10.31 9.41 13.86
N VAL A 248 -11.31 9.17 14.71
CA VAL A 248 -11.09 8.78 16.10
C VAL A 248 -11.10 7.25 16.16
N TRP A 249 -10.04 6.66 16.70
CA TRP A 249 -9.97 5.22 16.95
C TRP A 249 -10.54 4.96 18.34
N GLU A 250 -11.67 4.27 18.42
CA GLU A 250 -12.24 3.81 19.69
C GLU A 250 -11.89 2.34 19.86
N ILE A 251 -11.05 1.99 20.82
CA ILE A 251 -10.47 0.66 20.94
C ILE A 251 -10.89 0.07 22.28
N ASP A 252 -11.51 -1.11 22.24
CA ASP A 252 -11.74 -1.93 23.43
C ASP A 252 -10.42 -2.53 23.89
N THR A 253 -9.95 -2.14 25.08
CA THR A 253 -8.64 -2.49 25.61
C THR A 253 -8.79 -3.39 26.82
N THR A 254 -8.33 -4.62 26.70
CA THR A 254 -8.19 -5.59 27.80
C THR A 254 -6.72 -5.77 28.20
N THR A 255 -5.80 -5.65 27.23
CA THR A 255 -4.35 -5.79 27.45
C THR A 255 -3.55 -4.71 26.73
N ASP A 256 -2.24 -4.65 27.00
CA ASP A 256 -1.32 -3.76 26.29
C ASP A 256 -1.22 -4.07 24.78
N ALA A 257 -1.69 -5.24 24.32
CA ALA A 257 -1.74 -5.56 22.89
C ALA A 257 -2.72 -4.65 22.13
N ASP A 258 -3.77 -4.17 22.80
CA ASP A 258 -4.81 -3.30 22.22
C ASP A 258 -4.41 -1.82 22.14
N ARG A 259 -3.20 -1.48 22.59
CA ARG A 259 -2.76 -0.09 22.66
C ARG A 259 -1.93 0.27 21.43
N PRO A 260 -2.35 1.28 20.64
CA PRO A 260 -1.61 1.70 19.46
C PRO A 260 -0.31 2.40 19.85
N GLY A 261 0.72 2.27 19.00
CA GLY A 261 2.01 2.90 19.26
C GLY A 261 2.98 2.87 18.07
N ALA A 262 4.26 3.12 18.34
CA ALA A 262 5.31 3.17 17.32
C ALA A 262 6.01 1.81 17.17
N PRO A 263 6.06 1.20 15.97
CA PRO A 263 6.86 -0.01 15.74
C PRO A 263 8.37 0.23 15.95
N TYR A 264 9.04 -0.77 16.51
CA TYR A 264 10.50 -0.86 16.59
C TYR A 264 10.94 -2.33 16.52
N TRP A 265 12.20 -2.56 16.16
CA TRP A 265 12.82 -3.89 16.17
C TRP A 265 13.40 -4.19 17.55
N ARG A 266 13.08 -5.35 18.13
CA ARG A 266 13.82 -5.88 19.29
C ARG A 266 15.24 -6.27 18.87
N SER A 267 16.21 -6.25 19.79
CA SER A 267 17.60 -6.60 19.46
C SER A 267 17.70 -8.03 18.90
N ASN A 268 16.90 -8.95 19.46
CA ASN A 268 16.78 -10.33 19.00
C ASN A 268 15.30 -10.73 18.95
N GLY A 269 14.63 -10.58 17.80
CA GLY A 269 13.27 -11.08 17.63
C GLY A 269 12.42 -10.31 16.62
N PRO A 270 11.12 -10.64 16.54
CA PRO A 270 10.17 -9.92 15.69
C PRO A 270 9.98 -8.49 16.19
N PRO A 271 9.53 -7.57 15.32
CA PRO A 271 9.24 -6.21 15.72
C PRO A 271 8.06 -6.19 16.70
N THR A 272 7.98 -5.11 17.46
CA THR A 272 6.90 -4.86 18.43
C THR A 272 6.58 -3.37 18.45
N VAL A 273 5.66 -2.95 19.31
CA VAL A 273 5.18 -1.57 19.40
C VAL A 273 5.55 -0.95 20.75
N ASP A 274 6.06 0.29 20.71
CA ASP A 274 6.21 1.16 21.88
C ASP A 274 4.89 1.90 22.15
N ILE A 275 4.20 1.49 23.21
CA ILE A 275 2.89 2.00 23.63
C ILE A 275 2.99 3.22 24.56
N SER A 276 4.20 3.65 24.94
CA SER A 276 4.39 4.82 25.81
C SER A 276 3.94 6.12 25.16
N ARG A 277 3.95 6.17 23.82
CA ARG A 277 3.51 7.29 23.00
C ARG A 277 2.63 6.79 21.85
N PRO A 278 1.29 6.89 21.98
CA PRO A 278 0.38 6.52 20.90
C PRO A 278 0.73 7.25 19.60
N LEU A 279 0.85 6.48 18.51
CA LEU A 279 1.30 6.99 17.22
C LEU A 279 0.51 6.35 16.07
N GLY A 280 0.13 7.19 15.10
CA GLY A 280 -0.42 6.81 13.81
C GLY A 280 0.47 7.29 12.67
N TYR A 281 0.27 6.65 11.51
CA TYR A 281 0.98 6.92 10.28
C TYR A 281 0.01 7.30 9.18
N HIS A 282 0.42 8.19 8.28
CA HIS A 282 -0.44 8.60 7.17
C HIS A 282 0.32 8.73 5.85
N PHE A 283 -0.39 8.49 4.74
CA PHE A 283 0.13 8.66 3.38
C PHE A 283 -1.00 8.90 2.36
N VAL A 284 -0.60 9.44 1.21
CA VAL A 284 -1.49 9.68 0.08
C VAL A 284 -1.46 8.49 -0.88
N SER A 285 -2.62 8.13 -1.40
CA SER A 285 -2.77 7.30 -2.59
C SER A 285 -3.82 7.90 -3.53
N HIS A 286 -4.04 7.26 -4.68
CA HIS A 286 -5.04 7.68 -5.64
C HIS A 286 -5.81 6.47 -6.15
N ALA A 287 -7.05 6.69 -6.54
CA ALA A 287 -7.89 5.73 -7.24
C ALA A 287 -8.53 6.38 -8.46
N ARG A 288 -9.07 5.56 -9.36
CA ARG A 288 -9.88 5.99 -10.49
C ARG A 288 -11.34 5.64 -10.25
N TRP A 289 -12.22 6.56 -10.64
CA TRP A 289 -13.65 6.39 -10.59
C TRP A 289 -14.31 7.21 -11.68
N GLN A 290 -15.12 6.58 -12.54
CA GLN A 290 -15.83 7.23 -13.66
C GLN A 290 -14.89 8.06 -14.56
N GLY A 291 -13.67 7.56 -14.79
CA GLY A 291 -12.65 8.23 -15.59
C GLY A 291 -11.86 9.33 -14.87
N GLU A 292 -12.19 9.64 -13.63
CA GLU A 292 -11.55 10.69 -12.82
C GLU A 292 -10.52 10.10 -11.85
N SER A 293 -9.48 10.87 -11.53
CA SER A 293 -8.53 10.51 -10.48
C SER A 293 -8.97 11.14 -9.15
N LEU A 294 -9.10 10.30 -8.12
CA LEU A 294 -9.54 10.71 -6.79
C LEU A 294 -8.38 10.65 -5.79
N LEU A 295 -8.34 11.61 -4.87
CA LEU A 295 -7.38 11.65 -3.78
C LEU A 295 -7.81 10.70 -2.66
N GLN A 296 -6.87 9.91 -2.14
CA GLN A 296 -7.09 9.05 -0.99
C GLN A 296 -6.14 9.39 0.16
N LEU A 297 -6.72 9.51 1.36
CA LEU A 297 -5.99 9.73 2.60
C LEU A 297 -5.98 8.42 3.41
N ASN A 298 -4.80 7.90 3.70
CA ASN A 298 -4.63 6.65 4.43
C ASN A 298 -4.11 6.94 5.83
N TYR A 299 -4.64 6.24 6.82
CA TYR A 299 -4.28 6.30 8.23
C TYR A 299 -4.01 4.88 8.72
N LEU A 300 -2.89 4.67 9.41
CA LEU A 300 -2.46 3.36 9.87
C LEU A 300 -2.04 3.46 11.33
N ILE A 301 -2.56 2.56 12.16
CA ILE A 301 -2.12 2.35 13.54
C ILE A 301 -1.58 0.93 13.70
N TRP A 302 -0.58 0.77 14.56
CA TRP A 302 0.08 -0.51 14.83
C TRP A 302 -0.11 -0.95 16.28
N PHE A 303 -0.25 -2.25 16.46
CA PHE A 303 -0.43 -2.98 17.70
C PHE A 303 0.69 -3.99 17.90
N ALA A 304 1.05 -4.29 19.15
CA ALA A 304 2.18 -5.17 19.45
C ALA A 304 1.96 -6.62 18.97
N ALA A 305 0.71 -7.08 18.92
CA ALA A 305 0.32 -8.41 18.47
C ALA A 305 -1.19 -8.47 18.21
N ARG A 306 -1.63 -9.49 17.48
CA ARG A 306 -2.97 -10.08 17.65
C ARG A 306 -2.80 -11.27 18.61
N PRO A 307 -3.14 -11.15 19.90
CA PRO A 307 -2.95 -12.23 20.87
C PRO A 307 -3.65 -13.51 20.42
N LYS A 308 -3.06 -14.65 20.76
CA LYS A 308 -3.69 -15.95 20.50
C LYS A 308 -4.71 -16.22 21.60
N ILE A 309 -5.94 -16.47 21.20
CA ILE A 309 -7.03 -16.85 22.13
C ILE A 309 -7.09 -18.36 22.40
N GLY A 310 -6.19 -19.15 21.80
CA GLY A 310 -6.08 -20.59 22.02
C GLY A 310 -4.94 -21.24 21.23
N ALA A 311 -4.63 -22.51 21.53
CA ALA A 311 -3.51 -23.23 20.90
C ALA A 311 -3.68 -23.43 19.39
N PHE A 312 -4.92 -23.45 18.90
CA PHE A 312 -5.26 -23.63 17.49
C PHE A 312 -5.60 -22.32 16.76
N ASP A 313 -5.40 -21.16 17.40
CA ASP A 313 -5.57 -19.87 16.73
C ASP A 313 -4.43 -19.65 15.73
N LEU A 314 -4.74 -19.88 14.45
CA LEU A 314 -3.79 -19.74 13.34
C LEU A 314 -3.57 -18.28 12.91
N LEU A 315 -4.45 -17.38 13.34
CA LEU A 315 -4.50 -15.98 12.93
C LEU A 315 -3.73 -15.06 13.89
N GLY A 316 -3.53 -15.49 15.14
CA GLY A 316 -2.79 -14.75 16.16
C GLY A 316 -1.28 -14.79 15.96
N GLY A 317 -0.61 -13.68 16.28
CA GLY A 317 0.84 -13.52 16.12
C GLY A 317 1.33 -12.10 16.43
N PRO A 318 2.65 -11.88 16.40
CA PRO A 318 3.26 -10.60 16.71
C PRO A 318 3.01 -9.56 15.61
N LEU A 319 2.92 -8.30 16.01
CA LEU A 319 2.58 -7.14 15.19
C LEU A 319 1.23 -7.28 14.48
N ASP A 320 0.33 -6.34 14.72
CA ASP A 320 -0.91 -6.20 13.96
C ASP A 320 -1.10 -4.73 13.62
N GLY A 321 -1.97 -4.43 12.65
CA GLY A 321 -2.22 -3.05 12.27
C GLY A 321 -3.54 -2.91 11.54
N VAL A 322 -4.15 -1.73 11.67
CA VAL A 322 -5.39 -1.40 10.99
C VAL A 322 -5.17 -0.16 10.15
N LEU A 323 -5.47 -0.29 8.86
CA LEU A 323 -5.46 0.79 7.90
C LEU A 323 -6.89 1.25 7.66
N TRP A 324 -7.10 2.56 7.79
CA TRP A 324 -8.32 3.28 7.46
C TRP A 324 -8.03 4.23 6.30
N ARG A 325 -8.84 4.16 5.25
CA ARG A 325 -8.68 5.00 4.07
C ARG A 325 -9.96 5.79 3.79
N VAL A 326 -9.74 7.04 3.39
CA VAL A 326 -10.78 8.00 3.00
C VAL A 326 -10.55 8.33 1.54
N THR A 327 -11.46 7.95 0.65
CA THR A 327 -11.45 8.41 -0.74
C THR A 327 -12.29 9.67 -0.85
N LEU A 328 -11.69 10.76 -1.34
CA LEU A 328 -12.34 12.05 -1.46
C LEU A 328 -12.90 12.28 -2.86
N ASP A 329 -14.07 12.91 -2.93
CA ASP A 329 -14.61 13.46 -4.16
C ASP A 329 -13.89 14.77 -4.57
N ARG A 330 -14.32 15.35 -5.69
CA ARG A 330 -13.80 16.63 -6.22
C ARG A 330 -13.99 17.82 -5.29
N THR A 331 -14.87 17.73 -4.31
CA THR A 331 -15.13 18.81 -3.35
C THR A 331 -14.34 18.63 -2.05
N GLY A 332 -13.57 17.54 -1.95
CA GLY A 332 -12.84 17.16 -0.74
C GLY A 332 -13.74 16.51 0.31
N GLN A 333 -14.94 16.04 -0.08
CA GLN A 333 -15.82 15.30 0.82
C GLN A 333 -15.59 13.80 0.69
N PRO A 334 -15.80 13.01 1.77
CA PRO A 334 -15.68 11.57 1.71
C PRO A 334 -16.70 10.93 0.76
N LEU A 335 -16.21 10.27 -0.29
CA LEU A 335 -17.01 9.46 -1.21
C LEU A 335 -17.14 8.01 -0.68
N LEU A 336 -16.05 7.49 -0.12
CA LEU A 336 -15.93 6.12 0.40
C LEU A 336 -14.98 6.13 1.59
N TYR A 337 -15.33 5.37 2.62
CA TYR A 337 -14.35 4.88 3.56
C TYR A 337 -14.14 3.39 3.39
N ASP A 338 -12.92 2.92 3.63
CA ASP A 338 -12.60 1.52 3.64
C ASP A 338 -11.47 1.18 4.62
N SER A 339 -11.42 -0.08 5.03
CA SER A 339 -10.43 -0.54 6.00
C SER A 339 -9.92 -1.93 5.67
N ILE A 340 -8.65 -2.16 5.95
CA ILE A 340 -8.01 -3.47 5.94
C ILE A 340 -7.15 -3.60 7.20
N HIS A 341 -6.85 -4.83 7.61
CA HIS A 341 -5.67 -5.04 8.43
C HIS A 341 -4.41 -4.84 7.59
N ALA A 342 -3.30 -4.50 8.23
CA ALA A 342 -2.01 -4.26 7.57
C ALA A 342 -1.44 -5.52 6.88
N CYS A 343 -2.05 -6.70 7.08
CA CYS A 343 -1.76 -7.90 6.30
C CYS A 343 -2.50 -7.98 4.94
N GLY A 344 -3.50 -7.12 4.72
CA GLY A 344 -4.41 -7.15 3.56
C GLY A 344 -5.75 -7.86 3.82
N CYS A 345 -5.91 -8.51 4.97
CA CYS A 345 -7.15 -9.20 5.32
C CYS A 345 -8.27 -8.24 5.76
N TYR A 346 -9.50 -8.77 5.82
CA TYR A 346 -10.66 -8.11 6.43
C TYR A 346 -11.05 -6.79 5.75
N HIS A 347 -11.05 -6.76 4.41
CA HIS A 347 -11.43 -5.57 3.66
C HIS A 347 -12.91 -5.23 3.85
N LEU A 348 -13.18 -4.09 4.48
CA LEU A 348 -14.52 -3.54 4.72
C LEU A 348 -14.70 -2.24 3.96
N LEU A 349 -15.87 -2.09 3.34
CA LEU A 349 -16.25 -0.92 2.56
C LEU A 349 -17.44 -0.22 3.22
N PHE A 350 -17.36 1.11 3.31
CA PHE A 350 -18.40 1.98 3.87
C PHE A 350 -18.73 3.07 2.83
N PRO A 351 -19.61 2.78 1.86
CA PRO A 351 -19.90 3.70 0.77
C PRO A 351 -20.71 4.90 1.26
N GLY A 352 -20.38 6.08 0.74
CA GLY A 352 -21.24 7.26 0.84
C GLY A 352 -22.51 7.12 -0.01
N PRO A 353 -23.47 8.05 0.12
CA PRO A 353 -24.78 7.96 -0.54
C PRO A 353 -24.70 7.99 -2.07
N GLY A 354 -23.59 8.44 -2.66
CA GLY A 354 -23.37 8.47 -4.10
C GLY A 354 -22.88 7.14 -4.71
N LEU A 355 -22.61 6.11 -3.90
CA LEU A 355 -22.07 4.83 -4.34
C LEU A 355 -23.05 3.69 -4.05
N HIS A 356 -23.42 2.93 -5.09
CA HIS A 356 -24.15 1.68 -4.95
C HIS A 356 -23.25 0.52 -5.35
N LEU A 357 -23.21 -0.51 -4.51
CA LEU A 357 -22.46 -1.72 -4.83
C LEU A 357 -23.10 -2.38 -6.06
N ARG A 358 -22.27 -2.70 -7.06
CA ARG A 358 -22.71 -3.37 -8.28
C ARG A 358 -23.36 -4.73 -7.96
N PRO A 359 -24.57 -5.02 -8.43
CA PRO A 359 -25.24 -6.29 -8.17
C PRO A 359 -24.41 -7.51 -8.59
N GLU A 360 -23.60 -7.39 -9.65
CA GLU A 360 -22.76 -8.46 -10.18
C GLU A 360 -21.68 -8.89 -9.18
N THR A 361 -21.27 -8.00 -8.27
CA THR A 361 -20.25 -8.30 -7.25
C THR A 361 -20.73 -9.33 -6.23
N ALA A 362 -22.05 -9.51 -6.08
CA ALA A 362 -22.62 -10.54 -5.21
C ALA A 362 -22.36 -11.97 -5.73
N GLN A 363 -22.07 -12.12 -7.02
CA GLN A 363 -21.76 -13.41 -7.65
C GLN A 363 -20.26 -13.71 -7.71
N TRP A 364 -19.41 -12.78 -7.24
CA TRP A 364 -17.98 -13.02 -7.17
C TRP A 364 -17.71 -14.13 -6.14
N ALA A 365 -16.65 -14.90 -6.38
CA ALA A 365 -16.28 -15.98 -5.45
C ALA A 365 -15.93 -15.44 -4.06
N GLU A 366 -15.37 -14.23 -3.99
CA GLU A 366 -15.25 -13.44 -2.77
C GLU A 366 -15.96 -12.08 -2.93
N PRO A 367 -17.26 -12.00 -2.57
CA PRO A 367 -18.02 -10.76 -2.67
C PRO A 367 -17.40 -9.67 -1.79
N PRO A 368 -17.40 -8.40 -2.23
CA PRO A 368 -16.99 -7.30 -1.36
C PRO A 368 -17.94 -7.17 -0.16
N LEU A 369 -17.36 -6.91 1.02
CA LEU A 369 -18.12 -6.79 2.25
C LEU A 369 -18.44 -5.32 2.57
N VAL A 370 -19.71 -4.97 2.39
CA VAL A 370 -20.30 -3.70 2.82
C VAL A 370 -21.23 -3.98 4.02
N PRO A 371 -20.76 -3.82 5.27
CA PRO A 371 -21.57 -4.14 6.45
C PRO A 371 -22.48 -3.00 6.90
N GLN A 372 -22.19 -1.75 6.49
CA GLN A 372 -23.02 -0.56 6.72
C GLN A 372 -22.66 0.54 5.68
N PRO A 373 -23.53 1.55 5.45
CA PRO A 373 -23.13 2.77 4.75
C PRO A 373 -22.15 3.62 5.58
N ALA A 374 -21.48 4.56 4.92
CA ALA A 374 -20.68 5.59 5.58
C ALA A 374 -21.53 6.40 6.57
N PRO A 375 -21.01 6.73 7.77
CA PRO A 375 -21.71 7.63 8.66
C PRO A 375 -21.73 9.06 8.09
N ILE A 376 -22.85 9.75 8.26
CA ILE A 376 -22.97 11.16 7.93
C ILE A 376 -22.49 11.95 9.15
N ALA A 377 -21.31 12.57 9.05
CA ALA A 377 -20.79 13.42 10.11
C ALA A 377 -21.43 14.81 10.05
N GLY A 378 -22.13 15.20 11.12
CA GLY A 378 -22.64 16.55 11.30
C GLY A 378 -21.59 17.53 11.82
N ASP A 379 -22.03 18.73 12.19
CA ASP A 379 -21.15 19.79 12.66
C ASP A 379 -20.28 19.35 13.83
N ARG A 380 -18.96 19.53 13.67
CA ARG A 380 -17.92 19.20 14.66
C ARG A 380 -17.85 17.71 15.01
N GLN A 381 -18.51 16.83 14.25
CA GLN A 381 -18.36 15.39 14.36
C GLN A 381 -17.28 14.88 13.41
N ARG A 382 -16.75 13.69 13.72
CA ARG A 382 -15.81 12.96 12.88
C ARG A 382 -16.19 11.49 12.85
N PRO A 383 -15.72 10.72 11.86
CA PRO A 383 -15.80 9.26 11.89
C PRO A 383 -15.06 8.71 13.12
N VAL A 384 -15.75 7.90 13.90
CA VAL A 384 -15.21 7.05 14.95
C VAL A 384 -15.17 5.62 14.41
N VAL A 385 -13.99 5.01 14.44
CA VAL A 385 -13.76 3.62 14.04
C VAL A 385 -13.61 2.80 15.31
N ARG A 386 -14.61 1.99 15.65
CA ARG A 386 -14.59 1.14 16.84
C ARG A 386 -13.94 -0.21 16.54
N LEU A 387 -12.89 -0.55 17.29
CA LEU A 387 -12.13 -1.80 17.18
C LEU A 387 -12.38 -2.69 18.41
N SER A 388 -12.49 -3.99 18.18
CA SER A 388 -12.53 -5.00 19.25
C SER A 388 -11.15 -5.20 19.89
N SER A 389 -11.13 -5.62 21.16
CA SER A 389 -9.93 -6.15 21.81
C SER A 389 -9.41 -7.42 21.09
N ASP A 390 -8.11 -7.65 21.22
CA ASP A 390 -7.26 -8.72 20.69
C ASP A 390 -7.18 -8.80 19.17
N SER A 391 -8.33 -8.96 18.51
CA SER A 391 -8.39 -9.15 17.06
C SER A 391 -8.33 -7.86 16.26
N HIS A 392 -8.52 -6.70 16.92
CA HIS A 392 -8.61 -5.38 16.31
C HIS A 392 -9.62 -5.25 15.15
N TYR A 393 -10.59 -6.16 15.05
CA TYR A 393 -11.63 -6.07 14.02
C TYR A 393 -12.48 -4.82 14.20
N VAL A 394 -12.78 -4.17 13.08
CA VAL A 394 -13.73 -3.04 13.04
C VAL A 394 -15.12 -3.58 13.36
N GLN A 395 -15.72 -3.10 14.45
CA GLN A 395 -17.06 -3.48 14.91
C GLN A 395 -18.15 -2.48 14.50
N ARG A 396 -17.76 -1.21 14.32
CA ARG A 396 -18.67 -0.12 13.93
C ARG A 396 -17.89 1.05 13.37
N VAL A 397 -18.50 1.77 12.42
CA VAL A 397 -18.11 3.14 12.09
C VAL A 397 -19.31 4.05 12.34
N TYR A 398 -19.14 5.12 13.11
CA TYR A 398 -20.21 6.07 13.39
C TYR A 398 -19.67 7.50 13.47
N ALA A 399 -20.56 8.51 13.47
CA ALA A 399 -20.17 9.90 13.63
C ALA A 399 -20.40 10.34 15.06
N ASP A 400 -19.38 10.94 15.68
CA ASP A 400 -19.48 11.50 17.03
C ASP A 400 -18.53 12.69 17.19
N ARG A 401 -18.76 13.50 18.22
CA ARG A 401 -17.77 14.48 18.67
C ARG A 401 -16.63 13.73 19.36
N PRO A 402 -15.35 14.06 19.10
CA PRO A 402 -14.21 13.31 19.66
C PRO A 402 -14.29 13.10 21.19
N GLY A 403 -14.77 14.09 21.94
CA GLY A 403 -14.88 14.01 23.39
C GLY A 403 -13.51 14.01 24.07
N ALA A 404 -13.37 13.23 25.15
CA ALA A 404 -12.07 12.98 25.78
C ALA A 404 -11.30 11.94 24.95
N VAL A 405 -10.16 12.35 24.37
CA VAL A 405 -9.30 11.47 23.58
C VAL A 405 -7.86 11.53 24.09
N THR A 406 -7.16 10.41 23.99
CA THR A 406 -5.71 10.37 24.06
C THR A 406 -5.15 10.88 22.74
N ALA A 407 -4.28 11.90 22.82
CA ALA A 407 -3.65 12.47 21.64
C ALA A 407 -2.83 11.39 20.91
N LEU A 408 -3.18 11.13 19.66
CA LEU A 408 -2.47 10.20 18.79
C LEU A 408 -1.50 11.01 17.92
N GLY A 409 -0.20 10.89 18.17
CA GLY A 409 0.81 11.52 17.32
C GLY A 409 0.67 11.03 15.87
N GLN A 410 0.97 11.88 14.90
CA GLN A 410 0.90 11.52 13.48
C GLN A 410 2.28 11.64 12.83
N ARG A 411 2.67 10.67 12.02
CA ARG A 411 3.89 10.71 11.20
C ARG A 411 3.61 10.33 9.77
N ASN A 412 4.42 10.84 8.85
CA ASN A 412 4.42 10.34 7.48
C ASN A 412 4.81 8.86 7.48
N TYR A 413 4.11 8.05 6.68
CA TYR A 413 4.37 6.61 6.50
C TYR A 413 5.85 6.30 6.20
N ALA A 414 6.57 7.21 5.53
CA ALA A 414 7.99 7.04 5.22
C ALA A 414 8.87 6.78 6.46
N ALA A 415 8.42 7.20 7.66
CA ALA A 415 9.11 6.89 8.91
C ALA A 415 9.21 5.37 9.20
N LEU A 416 8.36 4.53 8.60
CA LEU A 416 8.38 3.08 8.75
C LEU A 416 9.53 2.41 7.97
N TYR A 417 10.20 3.11 7.05
CA TYR A 417 11.41 2.61 6.38
C TYR A 417 12.69 2.81 7.18
N ALA A 418 12.59 3.46 8.34
CA ALA A 418 13.70 3.61 9.26
C ALA A 418 13.14 3.61 10.69
N VAL A 419 12.63 2.47 11.16
CA VAL A 419 12.19 2.35 12.56
C VAL A 419 13.39 2.09 13.48
N PRO A 420 13.32 2.47 14.77
CA PRO A 420 14.38 2.19 15.72
C PRO A 420 14.64 0.69 15.86
N VAL A 421 15.90 0.33 16.10
CA VAL A 421 16.31 -1.01 16.55
C VAL A 421 16.79 -0.88 17.99
N GLU A 422 16.31 -1.74 18.87
CA GLU A 422 16.70 -1.76 20.27
C GLU A 422 18.21 -1.95 20.40
N ASN A 423 18.88 -1.02 21.11
CA ASN A 423 20.33 -0.96 21.30
C ASN A 423 21.18 -0.83 20.02
N ASP A 424 20.58 -0.42 18.90
CA ASP A 424 21.27 -0.25 17.61
C ASP A 424 20.69 0.96 16.85
N GLY A 425 20.99 1.09 15.55
CA GLY A 425 20.56 2.17 14.69
C GLY A 425 19.10 2.06 14.23
N ARG A 426 18.90 2.12 12.92
CA ARG A 426 17.57 2.13 12.30
C ARG A 426 17.51 1.13 11.18
N ARG A 427 16.34 0.54 10.97
CA ARG A 427 16.09 -0.44 9.92
C ARG A 427 14.69 -0.25 9.35
N SER A 428 14.50 -0.57 8.07
CA SER A 428 13.16 -0.68 7.50
C SER A 428 12.32 -1.71 8.26
N LEU A 429 11.05 -1.40 8.50
CA LEU A 429 10.07 -2.37 9.00
C LEU A 429 9.77 -3.44 7.94
N PHE A 430 9.89 -3.08 6.66
CA PHE A 430 9.56 -3.93 5.51
C PHE A 430 10.82 -4.52 4.88
N GLY A 431 10.78 -5.81 4.54
CA GLY A 431 11.77 -6.46 3.72
C GLY A 431 11.58 -6.19 2.21
N PRO A 432 12.49 -6.69 1.36
CA PRO A 432 12.46 -6.45 -0.09
C PRO A 432 11.24 -7.03 -0.81
N ASN A 433 10.55 -8.00 -0.19
CA ASN A 433 9.30 -8.56 -0.69
C ASN A 433 8.05 -7.77 -0.25
N GLY A 434 8.23 -6.74 0.57
CA GLY A 434 7.17 -5.93 1.16
C GLY A 434 6.50 -6.57 2.38
N LEU A 435 7.08 -7.62 2.96
CA LEU A 435 6.59 -8.25 4.19
C LEU A 435 7.38 -7.75 5.41
N VAL A 436 6.73 -7.72 6.57
CA VAL A 436 7.40 -7.50 7.85
C VAL A 436 7.86 -8.84 8.42
N ALA A 437 9.18 -9.05 8.47
CA ALA A 437 9.75 -10.29 8.97
C ALA A 437 9.37 -10.53 10.44
N GLY A 438 9.01 -11.77 10.77
CA GLY A 438 8.60 -12.15 12.11
C GLY A 438 7.12 -11.87 12.42
N SER A 439 6.36 -11.24 11.53
CA SER A 439 4.91 -11.01 11.69
C SER A 439 4.04 -12.14 11.11
N GLU A 440 4.64 -13.26 10.70
CA GLU A 440 3.94 -14.29 9.96
C GLU A 440 2.91 -15.02 10.84
N ARG A 441 1.82 -15.46 10.21
CA ARG A 441 0.73 -16.20 10.85
C ARG A 441 0.77 -17.67 10.47
N ALA A 442 0.25 -18.53 11.34
CA ALA A 442 0.25 -19.97 11.06
C ALA A 442 -0.72 -20.33 9.93
N GLU A 443 -1.73 -19.49 9.66
CA GLU A 443 -2.63 -19.64 8.51
C GLU A 443 -1.88 -19.72 7.17
N ARG A 444 -0.63 -19.23 7.09
CA ARG A 444 0.18 -19.33 5.87
C ARG A 444 0.38 -20.76 5.38
N TRP A 445 0.36 -21.74 6.28
CA TRP A 445 0.53 -23.15 5.92
C TRP A 445 -0.75 -23.79 5.38
N LEU A 446 -1.91 -23.17 5.64
CA LEU A 446 -3.20 -23.61 5.12
C LEU A 446 -3.59 -22.83 3.85
N LEU A 447 -3.32 -21.52 3.83
CA LEU A 447 -3.78 -20.60 2.81
C LEU A 447 -2.76 -20.36 1.69
N TRP A 448 -1.57 -20.98 1.70
CA TRP A 448 -0.59 -20.84 0.61
C TRP A 448 -1.13 -21.21 -0.79
N PRO A 449 -2.09 -22.16 -0.97
CA PRO A 449 -2.64 -22.48 -2.28
C PRO A 449 -3.40 -21.32 -2.92
N THR A 450 -3.87 -20.34 -2.13
CA THR A 450 -4.54 -19.13 -2.64
C THR A 450 -3.63 -18.30 -3.56
N GLY A 451 -2.32 -18.52 -3.47
CA GLY A 451 -1.31 -17.75 -4.20
C GLY A 451 -0.77 -16.55 -3.41
N VAL A 452 -1.48 -16.09 -2.37
CA VAL A 452 -1.00 -14.98 -1.54
C VAL A 452 0.28 -15.41 -0.79
N PRO A 453 1.42 -14.71 -0.92
CA PRO A 453 2.65 -15.07 -0.23
C PRO A 453 2.54 -14.79 1.28
N SER A 454 2.76 -15.80 2.12
CA SER A 454 2.64 -15.70 3.58
C SER A 454 1.37 -14.97 4.08
N PRO A 455 0.16 -15.52 3.85
CA PRO A 455 -1.09 -14.99 4.37
C PRO A 455 -1.01 -14.64 5.86
N GLY A 456 -1.58 -13.48 6.22
CA GLY A 456 -1.54 -12.95 7.58
C GLY A 456 -0.29 -12.15 7.98
N ALA A 457 0.81 -12.24 7.23
CA ALA A 457 1.98 -11.39 7.50
C ALA A 457 1.69 -9.92 7.18
N MET A 458 2.20 -9.00 8.00
CA MET A 458 2.03 -7.55 7.80
C MET A 458 2.80 -7.08 6.56
N ARG A 459 2.26 -6.08 5.86
CA ARG A 459 2.73 -5.68 4.52
C ARG A 459 2.99 -4.19 4.38
N GLU A 460 3.86 -3.88 3.43
CA GLU A 460 4.09 -2.55 2.93
C GLU A 460 2.89 -2.05 2.08
N ARG A 461 2.65 -0.74 2.08
CA ARG A 461 1.71 -0.09 1.15
C ARG A 461 1.95 -0.54 -0.30
N GLY A 462 0.87 -0.81 -1.03
CA GLY A 462 0.90 -1.31 -2.41
C GLY A 462 1.20 -2.80 -2.57
N ARG A 463 1.25 -3.57 -1.46
CA ARG A 463 1.48 -5.03 -1.49
C ARG A 463 0.32 -5.84 -0.90
N HIS A 464 -0.82 -5.19 -0.65
CA HIS A 464 -1.98 -5.79 0.02
C HIS A 464 -2.89 -6.49 -0.99
N ALA A 465 -2.77 -7.82 -1.08
CA ALA A 465 -3.81 -8.67 -1.65
C ALA A 465 -5.03 -8.67 -0.70
N ILE A 466 -6.22 -8.40 -1.24
CA ILE A 466 -7.47 -8.24 -0.48
C ILE A 466 -8.56 -9.23 -0.91
N ALA A 467 -8.15 -10.33 -1.54
CA ALA A 467 -9.00 -11.46 -1.86
C ALA A 467 -8.16 -12.73 -1.82
N PHE A 468 -8.68 -13.80 -1.24
CA PHE A 468 -8.14 -15.15 -1.38
C PHE A 468 -8.66 -15.82 -2.64
N VAL A 469 -9.85 -15.42 -3.10
CA VAL A 469 -10.47 -15.96 -4.31
C VAL A 469 -10.42 -14.93 -5.44
N GLY A 470 -9.63 -15.23 -6.48
CA GLY A 470 -9.34 -14.31 -7.56
C GLY A 470 -8.13 -13.41 -7.28
N ARG A 471 -8.03 -12.26 -7.97
CA ARG A 471 -6.92 -11.31 -7.82
C ARG A 471 -7.47 -9.91 -7.63
N ARG A 472 -7.19 -9.32 -6.48
CA ARG A 472 -7.60 -7.95 -6.14
C ARG A 472 -6.62 -7.34 -5.16
N HIS A 473 -6.18 -6.13 -5.42
CA HIS A 473 -5.27 -5.38 -4.56
C HIS A 473 -5.97 -4.17 -3.97
N PHE A 474 -5.57 -3.79 -2.75
CA PHE A 474 -6.15 -2.64 -2.07
C PHE A 474 -5.90 -1.32 -2.82
N ASP A 475 -4.80 -1.23 -3.57
CA ASP A 475 -4.37 -0.08 -4.36
C ASP A 475 -4.64 -0.22 -5.86
N ASP A 476 -5.47 -1.19 -6.28
CA ASP A 476 -5.90 -1.30 -7.68
C ASP A 476 -6.55 0.01 -8.13
N ALA A 477 -6.05 0.57 -9.24
CA ALA A 477 -6.48 1.88 -9.73
C ALA A 477 -7.98 1.91 -10.05
N ASP A 478 -8.51 0.82 -10.60
CA ASP A 478 -9.90 0.69 -11.07
C ASP A 478 -10.83 0.03 -10.05
N LEU A 479 -10.38 -0.13 -8.79
CA LEU A 479 -11.11 -0.88 -7.78
C LEU A 479 -12.53 -0.34 -7.57
N LEU A 480 -12.67 0.99 -7.53
CA LEU A 480 -13.99 1.62 -7.37
C LEU A 480 -14.89 1.32 -8.57
N ASP A 481 -14.38 1.46 -9.80
CA ASP A 481 -15.13 1.20 -11.05
C ASP A 481 -15.64 -0.25 -11.12
N ARG A 482 -14.85 -1.21 -10.62
CA ARG A 482 -15.23 -2.63 -10.54
C ARG A 482 -16.24 -2.93 -9.43
N LEU A 483 -16.22 -2.18 -8.32
CA LEU A 483 -17.06 -2.46 -7.15
C LEU A 483 -18.40 -1.71 -7.19
N PHE A 484 -18.42 -0.47 -7.67
CA PHE A 484 -19.56 0.42 -7.50
C PHE A 484 -20.13 0.88 -8.85
N GLU A 485 -21.40 1.26 -8.82
CA GLU A 485 -22.06 2.12 -9.79
C GLU A 485 -22.55 3.41 -9.10
N PRO A 486 -22.70 4.53 -9.83
CA PRO A 486 -23.28 5.73 -9.26
C PRO A 486 -24.67 5.43 -8.68
N ALA A 487 -24.97 5.99 -7.51
CA ALA A 487 -26.34 6.01 -7.02
C ALA A 487 -27.25 6.59 -8.09
N LYS A 488 -28.32 5.87 -8.43
CA LYS A 488 -29.37 6.43 -9.29
C LYS A 488 -29.97 7.61 -8.56
N GLY A 489 -29.59 8.82 -8.94
CA GLY A 489 -30.26 10.02 -8.49
C GLY A 489 -31.72 9.94 -8.93
N GLU A 490 -32.63 10.16 -7.98
CA GLU A 490 -33.84 10.92 -8.28
C GLU A 490 -33.40 12.13 -9.10
N ARG A 491 -33.84 12.18 -10.35
CA ARG A 491 -33.54 13.25 -11.29
C ARG A 491 -34.07 14.59 -10.81
#